data_AF-A0A3P6F182-F1
#
_entry.id   AF-A0A3P6F182-F1
#
_cell.length_a   1.000
_cell.length_b   1.000
_cell.length_c   1.000
_cell.angle_alpha   90.00
_cell.angle_beta   90.00
_cell.angle_gamma   90.00
#
_symmetry.space_group_name_H-M   'P 1'
#
loop_
_entity.id
_entity.type
_entity.pdbx_description
1 polymer ?
#
loop_
_entity_poly.entity_id
_entity_poly.type
_entity_poly.pdbx_seq_one_letter_code
_entity_poly.pdbx_strand_id
1 'polypeptide(L)'
;MFSVSGFDVSRCAQNFRLTDSSLLIRFNESTYFEELTEPVSPLPEEAFRFRNQSELIGLANTNTQLPDIIGEILGVKNTVCDPPEEKNRVTVILSLLNRLSIY
;
A
#
# COMPACT_ATOMS: atom_id res chain seq x y z
N MET A 1 11.55 -1.58 16.58
CA MET A 1 12.11 -1.38 15.21
C MET A 1 13.22 -2.39 15.00
N PHE A 2 13.51 -2.83 13.79
CA PHE A 2 14.56 -3.83 13.56
C PHE A 2 15.66 -3.29 12.65
N SER A 3 16.92 -3.60 12.99
CA SER A 3 18.00 -3.63 12.02
C SER A 3 17.96 -5.00 11.33
N VAL A 4 17.99 -5.00 10.00
CA VAL A 4 17.96 -6.24 9.20
C VAL A 4 19.21 -6.28 8.34
N SER A 5 19.91 -7.42 8.31
CA SER A 5 21.15 -7.59 7.57
C SER A 5 21.28 -9.01 6.99
N GLY A 6 22.26 -9.24 6.12
CA GLY A 6 22.54 -10.58 5.55
C GLY A 6 21.50 -11.10 4.57
N PHE A 7 20.59 -10.25 4.09
CA PHE A 7 19.54 -10.60 3.13
C PHE A 7 20.03 -10.49 1.69
N ASP A 8 19.33 -11.18 0.78
CA ASP A 8 19.51 -11.01 -0.66
C ASP A 8 18.63 -9.88 -1.19
N VAL A 9 19.04 -9.29 -2.31
CA VAL A 9 18.25 -8.32 -3.07
C VAL A 9 17.85 -8.94 -4.41
N SER A 10 16.59 -8.80 -4.79
CA SER A 10 16.07 -9.32 -6.06
C SER A 10 15.17 -8.30 -6.74
N ARG A 11 14.88 -8.49 -8.04
CA ARG A 11 13.96 -7.61 -8.77
C ARG A 11 12.52 -7.84 -8.34
N CYS A 12 11.78 -6.77 -8.10
CA CYS A 12 10.36 -6.83 -7.82
C CYS A 12 9.58 -7.10 -9.13
N ALA A 13 8.68 -8.08 -9.10
CA ALA A 13 7.72 -8.27 -10.18
C ALA A 13 6.79 -7.04 -10.24
N GLN A 14 6.55 -6.50 -11.44
CA GLN A 14 5.80 -5.25 -11.60
C GLN A 14 4.28 -5.43 -11.41
N ASN A 15 3.82 -6.67 -11.30
CA ASN A 15 2.42 -7.02 -11.18
C ASN A 15 2.07 -6.93 -9.69
N PHE A 16 1.15 -6.03 -9.30
CA PHE A 16 0.71 -5.85 -7.91
C PHE A 16 1.76 -5.26 -6.97
N ARG A 17 2.36 -4.13 -7.37
CA ARG A 17 3.42 -3.47 -6.62
C ARG A 17 2.91 -2.88 -5.29
N LEU A 18 3.35 -3.44 -4.17
CA LEU A 18 3.07 -2.92 -2.82
C LEU A 18 3.95 -1.70 -2.45
N THR A 19 5.07 -1.50 -3.14
CA THR A 19 6.03 -0.43 -2.90
C THR A 19 6.50 0.16 -4.22
N ASP A 20 6.96 1.41 -4.24
CA ASP A 20 7.55 2.02 -5.44
C ASP A 20 9.01 1.60 -5.68
N SER A 21 9.56 0.70 -4.86
CA SER A 21 10.89 0.10 -5.04
C SER A 21 10.91 -0.93 -6.18
N SER A 22 11.91 -0.88 -7.07
CA SER A 22 12.10 -1.88 -8.14
C SER A 22 12.78 -3.16 -7.64
N LEU A 23 13.14 -3.15 -6.36
CA LEU A 23 13.84 -4.21 -5.67
C LEU A 23 13.01 -4.70 -4.49
N LEU A 24 13.15 -5.97 -4.17
CA LEU A 24 12.65 -6.57 -2.94
C LEU A 24 13.81 -7.20 -2.16
N ILE A 25 13.62 -7.26 -0.85
CA ILE A 25 14.47 -8.01 0.05
C ILE A 25 13.98 -9.46 0.07
N ARG A 26 14.90 -10.42 -0.10
CA ARG A 26 14.61 -11.86 0.00
C ARG A 26 15.42 -12.43 1.16
N PHE A 27 14.72 -12.94 2.16
CA PHE A 27 15.37 -13.59 3.29
C PHE A 27 15.99 -14.92 2.88
N ASN A 28 17.08 -15.25 3.54
CA ASN A 28 17.87 -16.47 3.37
C ASN A 28 18.45 -16.90 4.73
N GLU A 29 19.22 -17.98 4.74
CA GLU A 29 19.84 -18.54 5.95
C GLU A 29 20.83 -17.59 6.67
N SER A 30 21.31 -16.56 5.98
CA SER A 30 22.22 -15.53 6.55
C SER A 30 21.48 -14.28 7.02
N THR A 31 20.17 -14.21 6.83
CA THR A 31 19.37 -13.04 7.22
C THR A 31 19.26 -12.95 8.74
N TYR A 32 19.61 -11.80 9.29
CA TYR A 32 19.62 -11.54 10.72
C TYR A 32 18.79 -10.30 11.07
N PHE A 33 18.05 -10.39 12.17
CA PHE A 33 17.23 -9.33 12.74
C PHE A 33 17.74 -8.98 14.14
N GLU A 34 17.96 -7.70 14.37
CA GLU A 34 18.29 -7.15 15.68
C GLU A 34 17.20 -6.17 16.09
N GLU A 35 16.56 -6.43 17.23
CA GLU A 35 15.59 -5.51 17.80
C GLU A 35 16.29 -4.27 18.37
N LEU A 36 15.84 -3.10 17.93
CA LEU A 36 16.36 -1.81 18.37
C LEU A 36 15.46 -1.25 19.47
N THR A 37 16.07 -0.94 20.61
CA THR A 37 15.39 -0.35 21.78
C THR A 37 15.08 1.12 21.60
N GLU A 38 15.84 1.81 20.76
CA GLU A 38 15.68 3.23 20.45
C GLU A 38 15.55 3.44 18.93
N PRO A 39 14.65 4.31 18.48
CA PRO A 39 14.52 4.62 17.06
C PRO A 39 15.75 5.40 16.56
N VAL A 40 16.53 4.80 15.64
CA VAL A 40 17.66 5.48 14.95
C VAL A 40 17.22 6.64 14.04
N SER A 41 15.94 6.74 13.70
CA SER A 41 15.35 7.89 12.99
C SER A 41 13.82 7.82 13.06
N PRO A 42 13.08 8.93 12.84
CA PRO A 42 11.64 8.86 12.68
C PRO A 42 11.30 8.18 11.35
N LEU A 43 11.06 6.87 11.39
CA LEU A 43 10.43 6.18 10.27
C LEU A 43 8.95 6.58 10.23
N PRO A 44 8.37 6.83 9.05
CA PRO A 44 6.94 7.01 8.94
C PRO A 44 6.23 5.72 9.40
N GLU A 45 5.25 5.86 10.28
CA GLU A 45 4.42 4.74 10.76
C GLU A 45 3.56 4.18 9.63
N GLU A 46 3.10 5.06 8.74
CA GLU A 46 2.26 4.72 7.59
C GLU A 46 2.86 5.29 6.29
N ALA A 47 2.85 4.48 5.23
CA ALA A 47 3.38 4.86 3.91
C ALA A 47 2.26 4.83 2.86
N PHE A 48 1.37 5.81 2.91
CA PHE A 48 0.28 5.95 1.94
C PHE A 48 0.77 6.45 0.58
N ARG A 49 0.20 5.90 -0.49
CA ARG A 49 0.46 6.28 -1.89
C ARG A 49 -0.76 6.95 -2.49
N PHE A 50 -1.13 8.08 -1.92
CA PHE A 50 -2.25 8.88 -2.44
C PHE A 50 -1.97 9.40 -3.85
N ARG A 51 -3.02 9.42 -4.67
CA ARG A 51 -3.01 9.87 -6.05
C ARG A 51 -4.14 10.86 -6.28
N ASN A 52 -3.93 11.82 -7.18
CA ASN A 52 -5.02 12.70 -7.59
C ASN A 52 -6.02 11.97 -8.50
N GLN A 53 -7.17 12.58 -8.74
CA GLN A 53 -8.23 11.96 -9.54
C GLN A 53 -7.77 11.57 -10.96
N SER A 54 -6.99 12.41 -11.64
CA SER A 54 -6.50 12.14 -13.00
C SER A 54 -5.55 10.94 -13.02
N GLU A 55 -4.69 10.83 -12.01
CA GLU A 55 -3.79 9.67 -11.85
C GLU A 55 -4.57 8.39 -11.55
N LEU A 56 -5.58 8.43 -10.66
CA LEU A 56 -6.44 7.28 -10.36
C LEU A 56 -7.18 6.78 -11.61
N ILE A 57 -7.68 7.69 -12.45
CA ILE A 57 -8.30 7.34 -13.73
C ILE A 57 -7.28 6.65 -14.66
N GLY A 58 -6.05 7.14 -14.72
CA GLY A 58 -4.97 6.52 -15.51
C GLY A 58 -4.57 5.13 -15.05
N LEU A 59 -4.75 4.82 -13.75
CA LEU A 59 -4.46 3.50 -13.17
C LEU A 59 -5.64 2.53 -13.28
N ALA A 60 -6.86 3.02 -13.49
CA ALA A 60 -8.06 2.21 -13.53
C ALA A 60 -7.92 1.08 -14.56
N ASN A 61 -8.27 -0.13 -14.14
CA ASN A 61 -8.23 -1.36 -14.95
C ASN A 61 -6.84 -1.80 -15.44
N THR A 62 -5.75 -1.17 -15.01
CA THR A 62 -4.39 -1.60 -15.38
C THR A 62 -3.91 -2.83 -14.59
N ASN A 63 -4.45 -3.04 -13.38
CA ASN A 63 -4.00 -4.06 -12.41
C ASN A 63 -2.51 -3.99 -12.04
N THR A 64 -1.83 -2.88 -12.35
CA THR A 64 -0.39 -2.72 -12.09
C THR A 64 -0.10 -2.11 -10.72
N GLN A 65 -1.06 -1.39 -10.14
CA GLN A 65 -0.90 -0.64 -8.91
C GLN A 65 -2.09 -0.80 -7.97
N LEU A 66 -1.82 -0.62 -6.67
CA LEU A 66 -2.81 -0.58 -5.59
C LEU A 66 -2.73 0.82 -4.95
N PRO A 67 -3.50 1.80 -5.46
CA PRO A 67 -3.46 3.17 -4.92
C PRO A 67 -4.23 3.26 -3.61
N ASP A 68 -3.73 4.10 -2.71
CA ASP A 68 -4.44 4.47 -1.48
C ASP A 68 -5.34 5.67 -1.76
N ILE A 69 -6.53 5.68 -1.16
CA ILE A 69 -7.56 6.70 -1.38
C ILE A 69 -7.99 7.27 -0.02
N ILE A 70 -8.04 8.60 0.04
CA ILE A 70 -8.63 9.34 1.16
C ILE A 70 -9.73 10.27 0.64
N GLY A 71 -10.85 10.29 1.34
CA GLY A 71 -12.01 11.08 0.94
C GLY A 71 -13.17 10.95 1.90
N GLU A 72 -14.15 11.83 1.74
CA GLU A 72 -15.42 11.79 2.47
C GLU A 72 -16.36 10.77 1.82
N ILE A 73 -16.94 9.88 2.64
CA ILE A 73 -17.97 8.95 2.18
C ILE A 73 -19.29 9.70 2.11
N LEU A 74 -19.78 9.93 0.90
CA LEU A 74 -21.06 10.59 0.66
C LEU A 74 -22.25 9.62 0.69
N GLY A 75 -21.98 8.33 0.47
CA GLY A 75 -23.00 7.29 0.54
C GLY A 75 -22.49 5.91 0.17
N VAL A 76 -23.22 4.90 0.62
CA VAL A 76 -22.98 3.49 0.28
C VAL A 76 -24.04 3.07 -0.73
N LYS A 77 -23.61 2.57 -1.89
CA LYS A 77 -24.51 2.12 -2.95
C LYS A 77 -24.94 0.67 -2.77
N ASN A 78 -23.99 -0.22 -2.47
CA ASN A 78 -24.26 -1.65 -2.31
C ASN A 78 -23.17 -2.32 -1.49
N THR A 79 -23.54 -3.41 -0.82
CA THR A 79 -22.62 -4.34 -0.17
C THR A 79 -22.87 -5.72 -0.77
N VAL A 80 -21.85 -6.31 -1.36
CA VAL A 80 -21.89 -7.66 -1.93
C VAL A 80 -21.12 -8.58 -1.00
N CYS A 81 -21.81 -9.61 -0.49
CA CYS A 81 -21.23 -10.71 0.26
C CYS A 81 -21.56 -11.99 -0.50
N ASP A 82 -20.60 -12.53 -1.27
CA ASP A 82 -20.81 -13.73 -2.10
C ASP A 82 -20.19 -14.97 -1.43
N PRO A 83 -20.91 -15.72 -0.58
CA PRO A 83 -20.41 -17.04 -0.17
C PRO A 83 -20.36 -17.98 -1.39
N PRO A 84 -19.27 -18.76 -1.63
CA PRO A 84 -18.14 -19.06 -0.75
C PRO A 84 -16.86 -18.23 -0.98
N GLU A 85 -16.89 -17.21 -1.84
CA GLU A 85 -15.72 -16.35 -2.06
C GLU A 85 -15.60 -15.32 -0.94
N GLU A 86 -14.51 -15.34 -0.17
CA GLU A 86 -14.25 -14.50 1.01
C GLU A 86 -14.19 -12.97 0.75
N LYS A 87 -14.59 -12.49 -0.43
CA LYS A 87 -14.45 -11.09 -0.81
C LYS A 87 -15.74 -10.32 -0.60
N ASN A 88 -15.85 -9.72 0.58
CA ASN A 88 -16.83 -8.66 0.83
C ASN A 88 -16.46 -7.42 0.01
N ARG A 89 -17.38 -6.94 -0.84
CA ARG A 89 -17.16 -5.75 -1.67
C ARG A 89 -18.20 -4.70 -1.32
N VAL A 90 -17.76 -3.49 -1.02
CA VAL A 90 -18.64 -2.34 -0.79
C VAL A 90 -18.43 -1.33 -1.91
N THR A 91 -19.52 -0.91 -2.54
CA THR A 91 -19.51 0.19 -3.51
C THR A 91 -19.92 1.47 -2.79
N VAL A 92 -19.08 2.49 -2.84
CA VAL A 92 -19.30 3.78 -2.18
C VAL A 92 -19.23 4.93 -3.18
N ILE A 93 -19.83 6.06 -2.82
CA ILE A 93 -19.61 7.36 -3.44
C ILE A 93 -18.62 8.11 -2.55
N LEU A 94 -17.46 8.45 -3.09
CA LEU A 94 -16.39 9.16 -2.39
C LEU A 94 -16.20 10.55 -2.97
N SER A 95 -16.09 11.55 -2.10
CA SER A 95 -15.55 12.87 -2.43
C SER A 95 -14.06 12.86 -2.13
N LEU A 96 -13.20 12.99 -3.16
CA LEU A 96 -11.75 12.95 -3.00
C LEU A 96 -11.22 14.28 -2.46
N LEU A 97 -10.30 14.22 -1.49
CA LEU A 97 -9.60 15.41 -1.02
C LEU A 97 -8.57 15.87 -2.07
N ASN A 98 -8.83 17.01 -2.72
CA ASN A 98 -7.94 17.57 -3.75
C ASN A 98 -6.63 18.18 -3.22
N ARG A 99 -6.46 18.28 -1.90
CA ARG A 99 -5.22 18.74 -1.27
C ARG A 99 -4.91 17.88 -0.05
N LEU A 100 -3.83 17.11 -0.16
CA LEU A 100 -3.19 16.48 0.97
C LEU A 100 -2.28 17.51 1.65
N SER A 101 -2.78 18.12 2.71
CA SER A 101 -1.90 18.64 3.77
C SER A 101 -1.91 17.57 4.86
N ILE A 102 -1.02 16.59 4.74
CA ILE A 102 -0.72 15.70 5.87
C ILE A 102 0.17 16.54 6.80
N TYR A 103 -0.33 16.84 8.01
CA TYR A 103 0.43 17.53 9.05
C TYR A 103 1.49 16.62 9.67
#